data_AF-A0A085L9H0-F1
#
_entry.id   AF-A0A085L9H0-F1
#
_cell.length_a   1.000
_cell.length_b   1.000
_cell.length_c   1.000
_cell.angle_alpha   90.00
_cell.angle_beta   90.00
_cell.angle_gamma   90.00
#
_symmetry.space_group_name_H-M   'P 1'
#
loop_
_entity.id
_entity.type
_entity.pdbx_description
1 polymer ?
#
loop_
_entity_poly.entity_id
_entity_poly.type
_entity_poly.pdbx_seq_one_letter_code
_entity_poly.pdbx_strand_id
1 'polypeptide(L)'
;MDQKKDGEVALITGAGFSIPGGMPSQSSILEDIENYTPDVMESGGLAYNDAKQYLHRFLNAIFFGEGDSEDLKDENAKKLANITLEDIYTILDRSVLGEDVLPPFSFEELQRIRSSVDACVVYYFNSLQDKKKQEGGELYEKLYSRLEELYGDKWATVSINWDTIWDNVIVDKMGKKGFYIDYGGPVFRIESNCMINPSKEQLGLKLLKLHGSFNWLECPRCHTLFASRDNLGWRGCFDPIGCPRCICFTEEVKEPRLRALFLTPTMLKKIKNPTLQIIWDEAIHILSNAREIFFIGYSFPFADYELRYLFRRSIPHGTKIKVVLHKDDAGADMLERNKHLLPVARYKAGVGLERDFVADVLEHLPVEPNIGRTEQMLYSKVLAHYVQRGYEIRLDARQFYALLKDNFKLIDGYWFTGRQVLKYAEWKRKQELAGIKEIKSGQQILFVCDEKSALAWLYEFLESPQTYTDIYTAYSKNLTAGDDAIPELRELLDNNFIFENGQYRRPQTGQEKEAIAGKREKELARTFEHLLTEVASGAKKLKGVRKEAIISGFTRAYQEKRFSDILAVAGKMDRNLLETNGEINDFVEIARLKTGEGL
;
A
#
# COMPACT_ATOMS: atom_id res chain seq x y z
N MET A 1 16.13 -25.90 -9.95
CA MET A 1 15.09 -25.54 -8.96
C MET A 1 15.37 -26.16 -7.56
N ASP A 2 16.61 -26.57 -7.24
CA ASP A 2 16.91 -27.38 -6.04
C ASP A 2 17.95 -26.75 -5.07
N GLN A 3 18.30 -25.47 -5.23
CA GLN A 3 19.27 -24.77 -4.36
C GLN A 3 18.69 -24.22 -3.04
N LYS A 4 17.37 -24.23 -2.83
CA LYS A 4 16.73 -23.60 -1.65
C LYS A 4 16.74 -24.44 -0.36
N LYS A 5 17.25 -25.68 -0.37
CA LYS A 5 17.24 -26.55 0.81
C LYS A 5 18.14 -26.07 1.96
N ASP A 6 19.08 -25.16 1.69
CA ASP A 6 20.07 -24.67 2.67
C ASP A 6 19.99 -23.15 2.91
N GLY A 7 18.89 -22.50 2.50
CA GLY A 7 18.70 -21.04 2.58
C GLY A 7 18.35 -20.50 3.96
N GLU A 8 18.56 -19.19 4.14
CA GLU A 8 18.28 -18.46 5.39
C GLU A 8 16.79 -18.46 5.76
N VAL A 9 16.51 -18.39 7.07
CA VAL A 9 15.17 -18.21 7.63
C VAL A 9 14.96 -16.74 7.98
N ALA A 10 13.84 -16.14 7.56
CA ALA A 10 13.53 -14.75 7.91
C ALA A 10 12.34 -14.69 8.89
N LEU A 11 12.49 -13.87 9.93
CA LEU A 11 11.42 -13.52 10.85
C LEU A 11 10.93 -12.11 10.53
N ILE A 12 9.62 -11.92 10.44
CA ILE A 12 8.99 -10.60 10.32
C ILE A 12 8.22 -10.34 11.60
N THR A 13 8.66 -9.37 12.40
CA THR A 13 8.05 -9.05 13.71
C THR A 13 7.34 -7.71 13.69
N GLY A 14 6.09 -7.71 14.14
CA GLY A 14 5.23 -6.53 14.29
C GLY A 14 4.84 -6.24 15.74
N ALA A 15 4.10 -5.15 15.95
CA ALA A 15 3.86 -4.59 17.29
C ALA A 15 3.15 -5.56 18.24
N GLY A 16 2.33 -6.49 17.71
CA GLY A 16 1.68 -7.53 18.50
C GLY A 16 2.67 -8.49 19.17
N PHE A 17 3.89 -8.63 18.64
CA PHE A 17 4.94 -9.44 19.26
C PHE A 17 5.59 -8.74 20.46
N SER A 18 5.53 -7.41 20.51
CA SER A 18 6.05 -6.61 21.61
C SER A 18 5.14 -6.58 22.83
N ILE A 19 3.86 -6.97 22.68
CA ILE A 19 2.87 -6.99 23.77
C ILE A 19 3.27 -7.94 24.91
N PRO A 20 3.63 -9.21 24.65
CA PRO A 20 4.21 -10.09 25.69
C PRO A 20 5.49 -9.53 26.32
N GLY A 21 6.21 -8.68 25.58
CA GLY A 21 7.38 -7.94 26.06
C GLY A 21 7.06 -6.73 26.93
N GLY A 22 5.78 -6.50 27.23
CA GLY A 22 5.31 -5.40 28.06
C GLY A 22 5.17 -4.06 27.32
N MET A 23 5.26 -4.05 25.99
CA MET A 23 5.00 -2.86 25.18
C MET A 23 3.50 -2.74 24.84
N PRO A 24 2.97 -1.52 24.69
CA PRO A 24 1.57 -1.30 24.34
C PRO A 24 1.29 -1.72 22.89
N SER A 25 0.01 -1.98 22.60
CA SER A 25 -0.47 -2.09 21.23
C SER A 25 -0.53 -0.71 20.58
N GLN A 26 -0.41 -0.61 19.26
CA GLN A 26 -0.48 0.69 18.58
C GLN A 26 -1.80 1.44 18.84
N SER A 27 -2.91 0.71 18.95
CA SER A 27 -4.23 1.25 19.26
C SER A 27 -4.37 1.81 20.68
N SER A 28 -3.55 1.34 21.64
CA SER A 28 -3.62 1.82 23.03
C SER A 28 -2.67 2.99 23.32
N ILE A 29 -1.64 3.22 22.48
CA ILE A 29 -0.59 4.22 22.74
C ILE A 29 -1.17 5.60 23.08
N LEU A 30 -2.20 6.04 22.36
CA LEU A 30 -2.75 7.38 22.55
C LEU A 30 -3.44 7.54 23.91
N GLU A 31 -4.30 6.59 24.27
CA GLU A 31 -4.95 6.51 25.58
C GLU A 31 -3.91 6.38 26.71
N ASP A 32 -2.91 5.54 26.49
CA ASP A 32 -1.82 5.33 27.42
C ASP A 32 -1.03 6.63 27.69
N ILE A 33 -0.73 7.42 26.65
CA ILE A 33 -0.06 8.72 26.77
C ILE A 33 -0.93 9.74 27.53
N GLU A 34 -2.23 9.81 27.22
CA GLU A 34 -3.17 10.71 27.92
C GLU A 34 -3.31 10.37 29.42
N ASN A 35 -3.20 9.09 29.78
CA ASN A 35 -3.26 8.65 31.18
C ASN A 35 -1.90 8.67 31.89
N TYR A 36 -0.79 8.69 31.16
CA TYR A 36 0.55 8.62 31.74
C TYR A 36 0.96 9.95 32.42
N THR A 37 1.46 9.86 33.65
CA THR A 37 2.02 11.00 34.39
C THR A 37 3.47 10.68 34.75
N PRO A 38 4.46 11.40 34.19
CA PRO A 38 5.85 11.19 34.55
C PRO A 38 6.15 11.74 35.94
N ASP A 39 7.23 11.25 36.57
CA ASP A 39 7.85 12.00 37.65
C ASP A 39 8.54 13.23 37.04
N VAL A 40 8.16 14.42 37.49
CA VAL A 40 8.70 15.69 36.98
C VAL A 40 10.19 15.83 37.31
N MET A 41 10.67 15.11 38.34
CA MET A 41 12.08 15.08 38.74
C MET A 41 12.93 14.15 37.87
N GLU A 42 12.31 13.25 37.08
CA GLU A 42 13.02 12.43 36.12
C GLU A 42 13.48 13.27 34.91
N SER A 43 14.62 12.88 34.32
CA SER A 43 15.17 13.55 33.14
C SER A 43 14.14 13.56 32.00
N GLY A 44 13.83 14.73 31.45
CA GLY A 44 12.84 14.91 30.40
C GLY A 44 11.37 14.94 30.86
N GLY A 45 11.06 14.68 32.14
CA GLY A 45 9.67 14.63 32.64
C GLY A 45 8.91 15.95 32.50
N LEU A 46 9.55 17.08 32.80
CA LEU A 46 8.96 18.41 32.58
C LEU A 46 8.67 18.69 31.10
N ALA A 47 9.62 18.35 30.23
CA ALA A 47 9.48 18.59 28.79
C ALA A 47 8.44 17.66 28.15
N TYR A 48 8.30 16.43 28.66
CA TYR A 48 7.18 15.56 28.31
C TYR A 48 5.84 16.19 28.68
N ASN A 49 5.71 16.77 29.88
CA ASN A 49 4.46 17.42 30.29
C ASN A 49 4.12 18.62 29.41
N ASP A 50 5.11 19.43 29.01
CA ASP A 50 4.89 20.52 28.03
C ASP A 50 4.41 19.94 26.69
N ALA A 51 5.11 18.94 26.15
CA ALA A 51 4.72 18.29 24.90
C ALA A 51 3.30 17.68 24.95
N LYS A 52 2.96 17.03 26.07
CA LYS A 52 1.65 16.44 26.30
C LYS A 52 0.54 17.50 26.31
N GLN A 53 0.78 18.70 26.83
CA GLN A 53 -0.20 19.78 26.78
C GLN A 53 -0.52 20.21 25.34
N TYR A 54 0.48 20.26 24.45
CA TYR A 54 0.24 20.56 23.02
C TYR A 54 -0.59 19.47 22.34
N LEU A 55 -0.29 18.20 22.62
CA LEU A 55 -1.08 17.07 22.11
C LEU A 55 -2.53 17.12 22.64
N HIS A 56 -2.70 17.29 23.94
CA HIS A 56 -4.03 17.37 24.57
C HIS A 56 -4.87 18.52 24.00
N ARG A 57 -4.26 19.71 23.84
CA ARG A 57 -4.92 20.87 23.20
C ARG A 57 -5.34 20.56 21.77
N PHE A 58 -4.49 19.88 20.99
CA PHE A 58 -4.80 19.47 19.62
C PHE A 58 -5.97 18.49 19.56
N LEU A 59 -5.96 17.46 20.43
CA LEU A 59 -7.03 16.47 20.51
C LEU A 59 -8.37 17.12 20.85
N ASN A 60 -8.40 18.01 21.83
CA ASN A 60 -9.62 18.70 22.24
C ASN A 60 -10.21 19.56 21.11
N ALA A 61 -9.36 20.36 20.46
CA ALA A 61 -9.80 21.27 19.41
C ALA A 61 -10.25 20.56 18.12
N ILE A 62 -9.59 19.47 17.72
CA ILE A 62 -9.86 18.80 16.45
C ILE A 62 -10.89 17.68 16.58
N PHE A 63 -10.90 16.95 17.69
CA PHE A 63 -11.68 15.71 17.82
C PHE A 63 -12.78 15.75 18.88
N PHE A 64 -12.59 16.48 20.00
CA PHE A 64 -13.50 16.37 21.15
C PHE A 64 -14.51 17.51 21.29
N GLY A 65 -14.25 18.68 20.69
CA GLY A 65 -15.13 19.86 20.80
C GLY A 65 -15.00 20.52 22.17
N GLU A 66 -15.32 21.82 22.27
CA GLU A 66 -15.16 22.57 23.53
C GLU A 66 -16.34 22.34 24.49
N GLY A 67 -16.06 21.89 25.72
CA GLY A 67 -17.03 21.83 26.82
C GLY A 67 -16.57 21.02 28.04
N ASP A 68 -16.86 21.51 29.25
CA ASP A 68 -16.47 20.91 30.55
C ASP A 68 -17.70 20.36 31.32
N SER A 69 -18.40 19.35 30.79
CA SER A 69 -19.41 18.59 31.56
C SER A 69 -18.93 17.18 31.88
N GLU A 70 -19.42 16.57 32.98
CA GLU A 70 -19.10 15.17 33.31
C GLU A 70 -19.56 14.20 32.21
N ASP A 71 -20.71 14.47 31.57
CA ASP A 71 -21.20 13.69 30.43
C ASP A 71 -20.26 13.75 29.21
N LEU A 72 -19.60 14.89 28.99
CA LEU A 72 -18.63 15.08 27.90
C LEU A 72 -17.33 14.30 28.15
N LYS A 73 -16.93 14.04 29.41
CA LYS A 73 -15.72 13.26 29.72
C LYS A 73 -15.88 11.80 29.31
N ASP A 74 -17.03 11.20 29.60
CA ASP A 74 -17.34 9.82 29.19
C ASP A 74 -17.49 9.69 27.67
N GLU A 75 -18.07 10.69 27.00
CA GLU A 75 -18.11 10.74 25.53
C GLU A 75 -16.72 10.91 24.91
N ASN A 76 -15.88 11.79 25.47
CA ASN A 76 -14.53 12.03 24.96
C ASN A 76 -13.62 10.82 25.18
N ALA A 77 -13.74 10.10 26.28
CA ALA A 77 -13.06 8.82 26.49
C ALA A 77 -13.45 7.79 25.41
N LYS A 78 -14.73 7.69 25.06
CA LYS A 78 -15.20 6.82 23.96
C LYS A 78 -14.71 7.28 22.58
N LYS A 79 -14.64 8.59 22.34
CA LYS A 79 -14.08 9.13 21.08
C LYS A 79 -12.58 8.88 20.99
N LEU A 80 -11.83 9.07 22.09
CA LEU A 80 -10.39 8.82 22.17
C LEU A 80 -10.05 7.37 21.82
N ALA A 81 -10.85 6.41 22.32
CA ALA A 81 -10.70 5.00 22.00
C ALA A 81 -10.88 4.67 20.49
N ASN A 82 -11.52 5.54 19.72
CA ASN A 82 -11.72 5.36 18.28
C ASN A 82 -10.70 6.12 17.41
N ILE A 83 -9.89 7.00 17.99
CA ILE A 83 -8.88 7.76 17.25
C ILE A 83 -7.59 6.95 17.20
N THR A 84 -7.06 6.76 15.99
CA THR A 84 -5.79 6.07 15.83
C THR A 84 -4.62 7.05 15.79
N LEU A 85 -3.43 6.56 16.17
CA LEU A 85 -2.21 7.35 16.07
C LEU A 85 -1.91 7.74 14.60
N GLU A 86 -2.32 6.88 13.66
CA GLU A 86 -2.27 7.13 12.21
C GLU A 86 -3.03 8.39 11.80
N ASP A 87 -4.24 8.60 12.34
CA ASP A 87 -5.08 9.74 12.00
C ASP A 87 -4.39 11.05 12.41
N ILE A 88 -3.83 11.07 13.63
CA ILE A 88 -3.11 12.22 14.18
C ILE A 88 -1.89 12.55 13.32
N TYR A 89 -1.02 11.56 13.07
CA TYR A 89 0.18 11.78 12.27
C TYR A 89 -0.14 12.17 10.83
N THR A 90 -1.16 11.57 10.21
CA THR A 90 -1.51 11.86 8.83
C THR A 90 -2.02 13.30 8.66
N ILE A 91 -2.85 13.78 9.58
CA ILE A 91 -3.35 15.16 9.57
C ILE A 91 -2.19 16.14 9.77
N LEU A 92 -1.34 15.91 10.77
CA LEU A 92 -0.22 16.79 11.07
C LEU A 92 0.82 16.79 9.95
N ASP A 93 1.21 15.62 9.43
CA ASP A 93 2.17 15.52 8.33
C ASP A 93 1.64 16.16 7.05
N ARG A 94 0.36 15.97 6.72
CA ARG A 94 -0.25 16.63 5.55
C ARG A 94 -0.21 18.14 5.68
N SER A 95 -0.51 18.66 6.87
CA SER A 95 -0.54 20.09 7.15
C SER A 95 0.87 20.69 7.09
N VAL A 96 1.84 20.03 7.72
CA VAL A 96 3.26 20.46 7.70
C VAL A 96 3.86 20.38 6.30
N LEU A 97 3.53 19.35 5.50
CA LEU A 97 3.99 19.23 4.11
C LEU A 97 3.39 20.26 3.16
N GLY A 98 2.14 20.67 3.42
CA GLY A 98 1.43 21.66 2.61
C GLY A 98 1.71 23.10 3.01
N GLU A 99 2.38 23.32 4.15
CA GLU A 99 2.44 24.62 4.83
C GLU A 99 1.03 25.19 5.11
N ASP A 100 0.09 24.27 5.39
CA ASP A 100 -1.32 24.58 5.62
C ASP A 100 -1.55 25.04 7.07
N VAL A 101 -2.62 25.80 7.29
CA VAL A 101 -3.15 26.14 8.62
C VAL A 101 -4.38 25.30 8.93
N LEU A 102 -4.55 24.93 10.20
CA LEU A 102 -5.70 24.16 10.67
C LEU A 102 -6.31 24.89 11.87
N PRO A 103 -7.27 25.81 11.66
CA PRO A 103 -7.84 26.60 12.75
C PRO A 103 -8.31 25.72 13.92
N PRO A 104 -7.97 26.09 15.17
CA PRO A 104 -7.38 27.36 15.61
C PRO A 104 -5.84 27.44 15.55
N PHE A 105 -5.15 26.44 14.98
CA PHE A 105 -3.69 26.32 15.01
C PHE A 105 -3.01 27.00 13.81
N SER A 106 -1.95 27.77 14.10
CA SER A 106 -1.01 28.26 13.08
C SER A 106 -0.12 27.16 12.52
N PHE A 107 0.57 27.44 11.41
CA PHE A 107 1.57 26.52 10.85
C PHE A 107 2.68 26.19 11.86
N GLU A 108 3.21 27.19 12.58
CA GLU A 108 4.24 26.99 13.59
C GLU A 108 3.73 26.16 14.77
N GLU A 109 2.48 26.38 15.19
CA GLU A 109 1.83 25.57 16.22
C GLU A 109 1.68 24.11 15.77
N LEU A 110 1.27 23.86 14.52
CA LEU A 110 1.15 22.51 13.96
C LEU A 110 2.52 21.80 13.88
N GLN A 111 3.58 22.51 13.50
CA GLN A 111 4.94 21.98 13.55
C GLN A 111 5.36 21.61 14.97
N ARG A 112 5.05 22.47 15.95
CA ARG A 112 5.33 22.21 17.36
C ARG A 112 4.56 21.00 17.87
N ILE A 113 3.25 20.95 17.64
CA ILE A 113 2.38 19.80 17.99
C ILE A 113 2.96 18.53 17.38
N ARG A 114 3.34 18.55 16.10
CA ARG A 114 3.93 17.39 15.42
C ARG A 114 5.20 16.88 16.09
N SER A 115 6.09 17.76 16.53
CA SER A 115 7.29 17.37 17.30
C SER A 115 6.94 16.93 18.72
N SER A 116 5.90 17.51 19.33
CA SER A 116 5.40 17.11 20.65
C SER A 116 4.83 15.70 20.65
N VAL A 117 4.12 15.27 19.59
CA VAL A 117 3.64 13.88 19.45
C VAL A 117 4.81 12.90 19.47
N ASP A 118 5.87 13.16 18.69
CA ASP A 118 7.07 12.31 18.68
C ASP A 118 7.72 12.25 20.06
N ALA A 119 7.86 13.41 20.71
CA ALA A 119 8.42 13.51 22.04
C ALA A 119 7.62 12.69 23.07
N CYS A 120 6.28 12.77 23.02
CA CYS A 120 5.40 11.99 23.89
C CYS A 120 5.53 10.48 23.65
N VAL A 121 5.49 10.03 22.38
CA VAL A 121 5.63 8.62 22.03
C VAL A 121 6.99 8.09 22.47
N VAL A 122 8.08 8.76 22.10
CA VAL A 122 9.44 8.34 22.44
C VAL A 122 9.64 8.27 23.94
N TYR A 123 9.23 9.29 24.70
CA TYR A 123 9.36 9.32 26.16
C TYR A 123 8.55 8.21 26.83
N TYR A 124 7.29 8.04 26.42
CA TYR A 124 6.40 7.03 27.00
C TYR A 124 7.00 5.63 26.83
N PHE A 125 7.43 5.27 25.62
CA PHE A 125 8.09 3.99 25.37
C PHE A 125 9.41 3.84 26.15
N ASN A 126 10.18 4.92 26.30
CA ASN A 126 11.40 4.91 27.12
C ASN A 126 11.09 4.52 28.57
N SER A 127 10.09 5.17 29.15
CA SER A 127 9.69 4.98 30.54
C SER A 127 9.20 3.55 30.81
N LEU A 128 8.54 2.92 29.84
CA LEU A 128 8.12 1.53 29.94
C LEU A 128 9.31 0.56 29.90
N GLN A 129 10.29 0.81 29.04
CA GLN A 129 11.45 -0.06 28.89
C GLN A 129 12.36 -0.02 30.12
N ASP A 130 12.53 1.14 30.76
CA ASP A 130 13.31 1.22 32.00
C ASP A 130 12.61 0.55 33.19
N LYS A 131 11.27 0.65 33.27
CA LYS A 131 10.46 -0.04 34.30
C LYS A 131 10.38 -1.56 34.09
N LYS A 132 10.44 -2.05 32.83
CA LYS A 132 10.18 -3.46 32.48
C LYS A 132 11.40 -4.26 32.01
N LYS A 133 12.62 -3.76 32.23
CA LYS A 133 13.91 -4.43 31.92
C LYS A 133 14.06 -5.86 32.49
N GLN A 134 13.16 -6.34 33.36
CA GLN A 134 13.23 -7.65 34.01
C GLN A 134 12.16 -8.69 33.58
N GLU A 135 11.06 -8.31 32.92
CA GLU A 135 9.92 -9.25 32.71
C GLU A 135 9.56 -9.52 31.23
N GLY A 136 9.87 -8.61 30.30
CA GLY A 136 9.47 -8.75 28.88
C GLY A 136 10.37 -9.60 27.98
N GLY A 137 11.59 -9.93 28.44
CA GLY A 137 12.62 -10.56 27.61
C GLY A 137 12.51 -12.08 27.47
N GLU A 138 11.80 -12.77 28.38
CA GLU A 138 11.86 -14.23 28.48
C GLU A 138 11.39 -14.94 27.20
N LEU A 139 10.32 -14.44 26.57
CA LEU A 139 9.81 -14.99 25.31
C LEU A 139 10.81 -14.79 24.17
N TYR A 140 11.38 -13.59 24.05
CA TYR A 140 12.36 -13.26 23.01
C TYR A 140 13.66 -14.06 23.20
N GLU A 141 14.10 -14.25 24.45
CA GLU A 141 15.26 -15.07 24.78
C GLU A 141 15.04 -16.55 24.45
N LYS A 142 13.86 -17.10 24.80
CA LYS A 142 13.48 -18.47 24.44
C LYS A 142 13.42 -18.64 22.93
N LEU A 143 12.84 -17.68 22.22
CA LEU A 143 12.77 -17.68 20.76
C LEU A 143 14.17 -17.62 20.15
N TYR A 144 15.02 -16.69 20.59
CA TYR A 144 16.41 -16.59 20.14
C TYR A 144 17.15 -17.92 20.33
N SER A 145 17.07 -18.50 21.53
CA SER A 145 17.78 -19.75 21.86
C SER A 145 17.28 -20.91 20.99
N ARG A 146 15.98 -20.96 20.71
CA ARG A 146 15.38 -21.96 19.82
C ARG A 146 15.78 -21.76 18.35
N LEU A 147 15.91 -20.52 17.88
CA LEU A 147 16.38 -20.22 16.53
C LEU A 147 17.86 -20.54 16.37
N GLU A 148 18.69 -20.22 17.36
CA GLU A 148 20.11 -20.59 17.39
C GLU A 148 20.27 -22.12 17.37
N GLU A 149 19.45 -22.87 18.12
CA GLU A 149 19.46 -24.34 18.12
C GLU A 149 19.06 -24.93 16.76
N LEU A 150 18.02 -24.38 16.11
CA LEU A 150 17.46 -24.94 14.89
C LEU A 150 18.19 -24.51 13.61
N TYR A 151 18.72 -23.30 13.59
CA TYR A 151 19.21 -22.65 12.38
C TYR A 151 20.64 -22.09 12.52
N GLY A 152 21.24 -22.16 13.71
CA GLY A 152 22.56 -21.56 13.97
C GLY A 152 22.54 -20.06 13.74
N ASP A 153 23.39 -19.60 12.82
CA ASP A 153 23.51 -18.21 12.35
C ASP A 153 22.73 -17.93 11.06
N LYS A 154 22.11 -18.94 10.43
CA LYS A 154 21.39 -18.81 9.15
C LYS A 154 19.97 -18.28 9.29
N TRP A 155 19.79 -17.23 10.08
CA TRP A 155 18.52 -16.55 10.23
C TRP A 155 18.67 -15.05 10.43
N ALA A 156 17.64 -14.30 10.05
CA ALA A 156 17.61 -12.85 10.17
C ALA A 156 16.23 -12.37 10.61
N THR A 157 16.19 -11.21 11.25
CA THR A 157 14.95 -10.57 11.70
C THR A 157 14.71 -9.28 10.94
N VAL A 158 13.53 -9.13 10.36
CA VAL A 158 12.99 -7.90 9.79
C VAL A 158 11.93 -7.38 10.75
N SER A 159 12.29 -6.40 11.57
CA SER A 159 11.42 -5.81 12.57
C SER A 159 10.80 -4.50 12.08
N ILE A 160 9.51 -4.36 12.31
CA ILE A 160 8.72 -3.15 12.04
C ILE A 160 8.52 -2.34 13.35
N ASN A 161 8.96 -2.91 14.47
CA ASN A 161 8.76 -2.35 15.80
C ASN A 161 9.84 -1.30 16.13
N TRP A 162 9.43 -0.24 16.82
CA TRP A 162 10.33 0.80 17.31
C TRP A 162 11.02 0.42 18.64
N ASP A 163 10.49 -0.54 19.40
CA ASP A 163 11.03 -0.96 20.69
C ASP A 163 12.43 -1.60 20.58
N THR A 164 13.15 -1.70 21.70
CA THR A 164 14.54 -2.18 21.76
C THR A 164 14.66 -3.61 22.29
N ILE A 165 13.57 -4.38 22.39
CA ILE A 165 13.58 -5.70 23.04
C ILE A 165 14.50 -6.67 22.29
N TRP A 166 14.38 -6.73 20.96
CA TRP A 166 15.28 -7.53 20.12
C TRP A 166 16.74 -7.09 20.26
N ASP A 167 17.01 -5.79 20.28
CA ASP A 167 18.35 -5.22 20.40
C ASP A 167 18.99 -5.69 21.69
N ASN A 168 18.26 -5.59 22.81
CA ASN A 168 18.74 -5.99 24.12
C ASN A 168 19.03 -7.50 24.18
N VAL A 169 18.11 -8.34 23.70
CA VAL A 169 18.30 -9.80 23.70
C VAL A 169 19.49 -10.21 22.84
N ILE A 170 19.62 -9.64 21.64
CA ILE A 170 20.72 -9.96 20.73
C ILE A 170 22.05 -9.45 21.30
N VAL A 171 22.10 -8.23 21.87
CA VAL A 171 23.30 -7.70 22.53
C VAL A 171 23.70 -8.56 23.75
N ASP A 172 22.75 -9.02 24.55
CA ASP A 172 23.05 -9.82 25.74
C ASP A 172 23.56 -11.24 25.40
N LYS A 173 23.08 -11.82 24.29
CA LYS A 173 23.52 -13.15 23.81
C LYS A 173 24.83 -13.07 23.00
N MET A 174 24.96 -12.08 22.11
CA MET A 174 26.12 -11.92 21.21
C MET A 174 27.24 -11.07 21.78
N GLY A 175 26.95 -10.09 22.64
CA GLY A 175 27.95 -9.21 23.23
C GLY A 175 28.94 -9.97 24.11
N LYS A 176 28.50 -11.07 24.75
CA LYS A 176 29.38 -12.02 25.46
C LYS A 176 30.41 -12.69 24.54
N LYS A 177 30.11 -12.77 23.23
CA LYS A 177 30.96 -13.34 22.19
C LYS A 177 31.77 -12.25 21.44
N GLY A 178 31.66 -10.97 21.82
CA GLY A 178 32.39 -9.86 21.21
C GLY A 178 31.80 -9.33 19.89
N PHE A 179 30.55 -9.70 19.55
CA PHE A 179 29.89 -9.28 18.31
C PHE A 179 28.86 -8.17 18.54
N TYR A 180 28.66 -7.35 17.52
CA TYR A 180 27.64 -6.30 17.44
C TYR A 180 26.47 -6.73 16.55
N ILE A 181 25.32 -6.08 16.72
CA ILE A 181 24.17 -6.29 15.83
C ILE A 181 24.52 -5.83 14.41
N ASP A 182 24.18 -6.65 13.41
CA ASP A 182 24.17 -6.22 12.02
C ASP A 182 22.80 -5.61 11.68
N TYR A 183 22.72 -4.28 11.59
CA TYR A 183 21.49 -3.60 11.18
C TYR A 183 21.26 -3.60 9.65
N GLY A 184 22.17 -4.19 8.87
CA GLY A 184 22.09 -4.24 7.40
C GLY A 184 22.59 -2.99 6.69
N GLY A 185 23.28 -2.09 7.40
CA GLY A 185 23.80 -0.84 6.86
C GLY A 185 24.85 -0.20 7.78
N PRO A 186 25.48 0.91 7.36
CA PRO A 186 26.52 1.60 8.14
C PRO A 186 25.93 2.33 9.35
N VAL A 187 25.62 1.57 10.41
CA VAL A 187 25.12 2.07 11.70
C VAL A 187 26.26 2.08 12.72
N PHE A 188 26.53 3.25 13.29
CA PHE A 188 27.58 3.44 14.29
C PHE A 188 27.01 3.24 15.69
N ARG A 189 27.85 2.85 16.65
CA ARG A 189 27.44 2.83 18.07
C ARG A 189 27.86 4.12 18.75
N ILE A 190 27.04 4.63 19.66
CA ILE A 190 27.43 5.69 20.61
C ILE A 190 27.31 5.15 22.03
N GLU A 191 28.44 5.16 22.75
CA GLU A 191 28.52 4.82 24.17
C GLU A 191 29.28 5.93 24.90
N SER A 192 28.70 6.51 25.96
CA SER A 192 29.36 7.56 26.77
C SER A 192 29.99 8.70 25.95
N ASN A 193 29.32 9.12 24.86
CA ASN A 193 29.76 10.11 23.87
C ASN A 193 30.97 9.69 22.99
N CYS A 194 31.43 8.44 23.09
CA CYS A 194 32.40 7.84 22.19
C CYS A 194 31.69 7.11 21.05
N MET A 195 32.17 7.36 19.82
CA MET A 195 31.66 6.68 18.62
C MET A 195 32.47 5.40 18.38
N ILE A 196 31.78 4.28 18.18
CA ILE A 196 32.36 3.00 17.79
C ILE A 196 31.85 2.67 16.38
N ASN A 197 32.76 2.29 15.49
CA ASN A 197 32.44 1.80 14.15
C ASN A 197 32.79 0.31 14.08
N PRO A 198 31.81 -0.60 14.23
CA PRO A 198 32.06 -2.03 14.15
C PRO A 198 32.63 -2.40 12.77
N SER A 199 33.71 -3.19 12.73
CA SER A 199 34.17 -3.78 11.47
C SER A 199 33.22 -4.89 11.01
N LYS A 200 33.26 -5.24 9.72
CA LYS A 200 32.37 -6.28 9.17
C LYS A 200 32.54 -7.63 9.87
N GLU A 201 33.74 -7.94 10.33
CA GLU A 201 34.09 -9.17 11.04
C GLU A 201 33.55 -9.19 12.48
N GLN A 202 33.17 -8.02 13.01
CA GLN A 202 32.58 -7.88 14.34
C GLN A 202 31.04 -7.85 14.31
N LEU A 203 30.43 -7.91 13.12
CA LEU A 203 28.98 -7.97 12.96
C LEU A 203 28.49 -9.42 13.11
N GLY A 204 27.47 -9.61 13.93
CA GLY A 204 26.83 -10.90 14.15
C GLY A 204 25.48 -10.99 13.43
N LEU A 205 24.44 -11.36 14.17
CA LEU A 205 23.09 -11.58 13.66
C LEU A 205 22.47 -10.32 13.04
N LYS A 206 21.77 -10.51 11.91
CA LYS A 206 21.02 -9.46 11.22
C LYS A 206 19.70 -9.14 11.89
N LEU A 207 19.55 -7.88 12.32
CA LEU A 207 18.31 -7.27 12.81
C LEU A 207 18.01 -6.02 11.98
N LEU A 208 17.17 -6.16 10.97
CA LEU A 208 16.80 -5.06 10.08
C LEU A 208 15.57 -4.33 10.65
N LYS A 209 15.75 -3.07 11.06
CA LYS A 209 14.65 -2.24 11.58
C LYS A 209 14.14 -1.25 10.55
N LEU A 210 13.06 -1.63 9.86
CA LEU A 210 12.55 -0.88 8.71
C LEU A 210 11.89 0.45 9.10
N HIS A 211 11.27 0.52 10.28
CA HIS A 211 10.66 1.74 10.80
C HIS A 211 11.60 2.51 11.74
N GLY A 212 12.89 2.22 11.73
CA GLY A 212 13.83 2.79 12.70
C GLY A 212 13.63 2.22 14.10
N SER A 213 14.14 2.91 15.11
CA SER A 213 14.19 2.41 16.48
C SER A 213 14.28 3.53 17.51
N PHE A 214 13.74 3.32 18.71
CA PHE A 214 13.82 4.30 19.80
C PHE A 214 15.20 4.44 20.45
N ASN A 215 16.16 3.60 20.09
CA ASN A 215 17.58 3.80 20.43
C ASN A 215 18.41 4.37 19.25
N TRP A 216 17.77 4.80 18.16
CA TRP A 216 18.46 5.35 16.99
C TRP A 216 18.41 6.86 16.94
N LEU A 217 19.55 7.44 16.57
CA LEU A 217 19.70 8.85 16.25
C LEU A 217 20.27 9.00 14.84
N GLU A 218 19.78 9.98 14.09
CA GLU A 218 20.35 10.39 12.81
C GLU A 218 20.97 11.77 12.87
N CYS A 219 22.05 11.97 12.09
CA CYS A 219 22.57 13.30 11.83
C CYS A 219 21.88 13.92 10.60
N PRO A 220 21.23 15.09 10.72
CA PRO A 220 20.57 15.73 9.57
C PRO A 220 21.54 16.23 8.50
N ARG A 221 22.85 16.30 8.80
CA ARG A 221 23.89 16.80 7.87
C ARG A 221 24.56 15.68 7.08
N CYS A 222 25.05 14.64 7.76
CA CYS A 222 25.79 13.55 7.13
C CYS A 222 24.98 12.25 7.02
N HIS A 223 23.72 12.27 7.48
CA HIS A 223 22.78 11.14 7.47
C HIS A 223 23.23 9.88 8.20
N THR A 224 24.35 9.95 8.94
CA THR A 224 24.86 8.81 9.71
C THR A 224 23.85 8.41 10.78
N LEU A 225 23.59 7.11 10.87
CA LEU A 225 22.81 6.52 11.95
C LEU A 225 23.70 6.09 13.10
N PHE A 226 23.21 6.37 14.29
CA PHE A 226 23.83 6.01 15.55
C PHE A 226 22.84 5.21 16.37
N ALA A 227 23.24 4.02 16.79
CA ALA A 227 22.49 3.18 17.71
C ALA A 227 23.18 3.15 19.08
N SER A 228 22.44 2.92 20.14
CA SER A 228 23.01 2.66 21.47
C SER A 228 22.25 1.57 22.21
N ARG A 229 22.90 1.03 23.23
CA ARG A 229 22.23 0.14 24.18
C ARG A 229 21.30 0.94 25.10
N ASP A 230 21.72 2.15 25.44
CA ASP A 230 20.89 3.06 26.21
C ASP A 230 19.89 3.74 25.28
N ASN A 231 18.78 4.13 25.86
CA ASN A 231 17.52 4.40 25.19
C ASN A 231 17.52 5.80 24.53
N LEU A 232 18.49 6.07 23.64
CA LEU A 232 18.92 7.39 23.18
C LEU A 232 17.88 8.25 22.46
N GLY A 233 16.76 7.69 21.99
CA GLY A 233 15.72 8.44 21.30
C GLY A 233 15.20 9.60 22.14
N TRP A 234 15.09 9.42 23.47
CA TRP A 234 14.67 10.50 24.37
C TRP A 234 15.65 11.67 24.34
N ARG A 235 16.97 11.42 24.24
CA ARG A 235 17.98 12.48 24.12
C ARG A 235 17.80 13.26 22.84
N GLY A 236 17.47 12.59 21.73
CA GLY A 236 17.16 13.28 20.46
C GLY A 236 15.99 14.28 20.56
N CYS A 237 15.05 14.05 21.47
CA CYS A 237 13.89 14.91 21.69
C CYS A 237 14.10 15.96 22.81
N PHE A 238 14.81 15.62 23.89
CA PHE A 238 14.85 16.43 25.12
C PHE A 238 16.25 16.90 25.53
N ASP A 239 17.32 16.22 25.10
CA ASP A 239 18.72 16.58 25.40
C ASP A 239 19.63 16.28 24.19
N PRO A 240 19.47 17.05 23.09
CA PRO A 240 20.05 16.69 21.81
C PRO A 240 21.58 16.76 21.83
N ILE A 241 22.21 15.63 21.50
CA ILE A 241 23.66 15.52 21.38
C ILE A 241 24.09 15.95 19.97
N GLY A 242 25.24 16.60 19.84
CA GLY A 242 25.79 16.92 18.52
C GLY A 242 26.41 15.71 17.83
N CYS A 243 26.45 15.74 16.50
CA CYS A 243 27.03 14.64 15.72
C CYS A 243 28.54 14.51 15.98
N PRO A 244 29.05 13.35 16.43
CA PRO A 244 30.48 13.16 16.69
C PRO A 244 31.34 13.14 15.41
N ARG A 245 30.71 13.02 14.24
CA ARG A 245 31.39 13.04 12.93
C ARG A 245 31.44 14.41 12.28
N CYS A 246 30.56 15.33 12.68
CA CYS A 246 30.49 16.65 12.07
C CYS A 246 31.22 17.67 12.97
N ILE A 247 32.26 18.29 12.43
CA ILE A 247 33.08 19.25 13.15
C ILE A 247 32.45 20.65 12.98
N CYS A 248 31.55 21.04 13.88
CA CYS A 248 31.02 22.42 13.99
C CYS A 248 30.53 22.72 15.42
N PHE A 249 31.38 22.48 16.42
CA PHE A 249 31.09 22.90 17.79
C PHE A 249 31.72 24.28 18.02
N THR A 250 30.92 25.34 18.01
CA THR A 250 31.32 26.60 18.66
C THR A 250 30.71 26.65 20.05
N GLU A 251 31.20 27.54 20.92
CA GLU A 251 30.60 27.76 22.25
C GLU A 251 29.12 28.22 22.16
N GLU A 252 28.74 28.85 21.04
CA GLU A 252 27.42 29.44 20.81
C GLU A 252 26.47 28.54 20.00
N VAL A 253 26.99 27.67 19.11
CA VAL A 253 26.17 26.83 18.21
C VAL A 253 26.66 25.38 18.24
N LYS A 254 25.78 24.50 18.72
CA LYS A 254 25.95 23.04 18.71
C LYS A 254 25.13 22.41 17.59
N GLU A 255 25.56 22.55 16.34
CA GLU A 255 24.92 21.94 15.16
C GLU A 255 25.95 21.16 14.32
N PRO A 256 25.57 20.04 13.67
CA PRO A 256 24.23 19.46 13.62
C PRO A 256 23.87 18.66 14.88
N ARG A 257 22.68 18.90 15.43
CA ARG A 257 22.09 18.08 16.49
C ARG A 257 21.55 16.78 15.93
N LEU A 258 21.86 15.68 16.62
CA LEU A 258 21.28 14.38 16.32
C LEU A 258 19.78 14.38 16.65
N ARG A 259 18.99 13.68 15.84
CA ARG A 259 17.52 13.58 15.98
C ARG A 259 17.11 12.12 16.06
N ALA A 260 16.05 11.82 16.79
CA ALA A 260 15.49 10.46 16.79
C ALA A 260 15.08 10.04 15.37
N LEU A 261 15.41 8.80 14.98
CA LEU A 261 14.98 8.24 13.70
C LEU A 261 14.03 7.07 13.90
N PHE A 262 12.75 7.34 13.68
CA PHE A 262 11.71 6.34 13.51
C PHE A 262 10.70 6.80 12.47
N LEU A 263 10.14 5.86 11.71
CA LEU A 263 9.07 6.14 10.75
C LEU A 263 7.75 6.14 11.50
N THR A 264 7.05 7.26 11.48
CA THR A 264 5.74 7.42 12.09
C THR A 264 4.66 6.65 11.31
N PRO A 265 3.55 6.26 11.95
CA PRO A 265 2.47 5.50 11.33
C PRO A 265 1.59 6.42 10.47
N THR A 266 2.17 7.27 9.64
CA THR A 266 1.47 8.18 8.72
C THR A 266 1.11 7.49 7.40
N MET A 267 0.10 7.99 6.70
CA MET A 267 -0.18 7.61 5.31
C MET A 267 0.80 8.25 4.31
N LEU A 268 1.58 9.25 4.74
CA LEU A 268 2.47 10.07 3.89
C LEU A 268 3.96 9.75 4.12
N LYS A 269 4.29 8.47 4.36
CA LYS A 269 5.66 8.04 4.70
C LYS A 269 6.65 8.43 3.60
N LYS A 270 7.78 9.02 4.01
CA LYS A 270 8.92 9.27 3.12
C LYS A 270 10.21 8.84 3.79
N ILE A 271 10.84 7.80 3.25
CA ILE A 271 12.16 7.33 3.70
C ILE A 271 13.21 8.33 3.19
N LYS A 272 13.56 9.31 4.01
CA LYS A 272 14.54 10.37 3.64
C LYS A 272 15.99 9.96 3.91
N ASN A 273 16.23 9.11 4.90
CA ASN A 273 17.57 8.75 5.32
C ASN A 273 18.19 7.67 4.39
N PRO A 274 19.34 7.93 3.72
CA PRO A 274 19.98 6.96 2.83
C PRO A 274 20.43 5.66 3.52
N THR A 275 20.89 5.72 4.77
CA THR A 275 21.25 4.51 5.53
C THR A 275 20.02 3.65 5.79
N LEU A 276 18.88 4.26 6.12
CA LEU A 276 17.63 3.51 6.26
C LEU A 276 17.19 2.87 4.93
N GLN A 277 17.39 3.56 3.80
CA GLN A 277 17.13 2.97 2.47
C GLN A 277 18.01 1.72 2.21
N ILE A 278 19.29 1.75 2.59
CA ILE A 278 20.17 0.58 2.50
C ILE A 278 19.64 -0.58 3.34
N ILE A 279 19.14 -0.31 4.56
CA ILE A 279 18.54 -1.35 5.42
C ILE A 279 17.28 -1.95 4.77
N TRP A 280 16.48 -1.13 4.08
CA TRP A 280 15.33 -1.60 3.30
C TRP A 280 15.76 -2.48 2.12
N ASP A 281 16.82 -2.10 1.39
CA ASP A 281 17.37 -2.90 0.29
C ASP A 281 17.92 -4.25 0.81
N GLU A 282 18.58 -4.25 1.97
CA GLU A 282 19.04 -5.47 2.63
C GLU A 282 17.85 -6.38 3.02
N ALA A 283 16.74 -5.81 3.48
CA ALA A 283 15.54 -6.59 3.76
C ALA A 283 14.96 -7.22 2.48
N ILE A 284 14.98 -6.51 1.36
CA ILE A 284 14.62 -7.09 0.05
C ILE A 284 15.53 -8.28 -0.27
N HIS A 285 16.84 -8.14 -0.07
CA HIS A 285 17.81 -9.20 -0.31
C HIS A 285 17.53 -10.45 0.53
N ILE A 286 17.38 -10.30 1.85
CA ILE A 286 17.10 -11.42 2.78
C ILE A 286 15.78 -12.11 2.42
N LEU A 287 14.71 -11.33 2.23
CA LEU A 287 13.39 -11.89 1.96
C LEU A 287 13.31 -12.61 0.60
N SER A 288 14.10 -12.17 -0.39
CA SER A 288 14.18 -12.81 -1.71
C SER A 288 14.88 -14.18 -1.69
N ASN A 289 15.83 -14.35 -0.77
CA ASN A 289 16.60 -15.58 -0.64
C ASN A 289 16.06 -16.51 0.45
N ALA A 290 15.17 -16.02 1.31
CA ALA A 290 14.60 -16.81 2.40
C ALA A 290 13.87 -18.07 1.86
N ARG A 291 14.16 -19.21 2.48
CA ARG A 291 13.44 -20.47 2.20
C ARG A 291 12.13 -20.58 2.96
N GLU A 292 12.09 -19.99 4.15
CA GLU A 292 10.96 -20.01 5.06
C GLU A 292 10.88 -18.66 5.78
N ILE A 293 9.67 -18.11 5.87
CA ILE A 293 9.39 -16.81 6.47
C ILE A 293 8.34 -16.98 7.57
N PHE A 294 8.63 -16.42 8.75
CA PHE A 294 7.72 -16.43 9.90
C PHE A 294 7.18 -15.02 10.15
N PHE A 295 5.87 -14.84 10.05
CA PHE A 295 5.21 -13.62 10.51
C PHE A 295 4.78 -13.77 11.96
N ILE A 296 5.20 -12.85 12.83
CA ILE A 296 4.91 -12.88 14.26
C ILE A 296 4.39 -11.52 14.69
N GLY A 297 3.13 -11.47 15.15
CA GLY A 297 2.55 -10.25 15.73
C GLY A 297 2.43 -9.06 14.77
N TYR A 298 2.45 -9.28 13.46
CA TYR A 298 2.26 -8.23 12.46
C TYR A 298 0.85 -8.28 11.85
N SER A 299 0.09 -7.20 12.02
CA SER A 299 -1.32 -7.09 11.64
C SER A 299 -1.55 -6.69 10.17
N PHE A 300 -0.48 -6.31 9.45
CA PHE A 300 -0.56 -5.68 8.12
C PHE A 300 -1.51 -4.46 8.11
N PRO A 301 -1.19 -3.36 8.83
CA PRO A 301 -2.05 -2.17 8.85
C PRO A 301 -2.10 -1.50 7.47
N PHE A 302 -3.15 -0.71 7.23
CA PHE A 302 -3.34 -0.03 5.93
C PHE A 302 -2.28 1.03 5.66
N ALA A 303 -1.79 1.70 6.71
CA ALA A 303 -0.74 2.72 6.61
C ALA A 303 0.62 2.18 6.15
N ASP A 304 0.85 0.87 6.24
CA ASP A 304 2.12 0.22 5.89
C ASP A 304 2.17 -0.22 4.42
N TYR A 305 1.73 0.66 3.52
CA TYR A 305 1.72 0.37 2.08
C TYR A 305 3.13 0.09 1.53
N GLU A 306 4.14 0.84 1.96
CA GLU A 306 5.55 0.62 1.55
C GLU A 306 6.05 -0.76 1.97
N LEU A 307 5.70 -1.23 3.17
CA LEU A 307 6.07 -2.56 3.65
C LEU A 307 5.32 -3.66 2.89
N ARG A 308 4.03 -3.45 2.59
CA ARG A 308 3.25 -4.38 1.75
C ARG A 308 3.86 -4.52 0.37
N TYR A 309 4.25 -3.39 -0.25
CA TYR A 309 4.96 -3.37 -1.51
C TYR A 309 6.30 -4.10 -1.41
N LEU A 310 7.11 -3.81 -0.37
CA LEU A 310 8.38 -4.49 -0.11
C LEU A 310 8.19 -6.00 -0.02
N PHE A 311 7.28 -6.49 0.83
CA PHE A 311 7.01 -7.93 0.98
C PHE A 311 6.55 -8.57 -0.32
N ARG A 312 5.74 -7.87 -1.11
CA ARG A 312 5.24 -8.40 -2.37
C ARG A 312 6.31 -8.47 -3.44
N ARG A 313 7.21 -7.49 -3.48
CA ARG A 313 8.33 -7.42 -4.42
C ARG A 313 9.45 -8.39 -4.04
N SER A 314 9.69 -8.57 -2.75
CA SER A 314 10.84 -9.32 -2.25
C SER A 314 10.56 -10.80 -2.05
N ILE A 315 9.36 -11.21 -1.62
CA ILE A 315 9.07 -12.61 -1.26
C ILE A 315 8.65 -13.42 -2.50
N PRO A 316 9.41 -14.47 -2.90
CA PRO A 316 9.05 -15.30 -4.04
C PRO A 316 7.79 -16.14 -3.79
N HIS A 317 7.02 -16.41 -4.85
CA HIS A 317 5.73 -17.14 -4.78
C HIS A 317 5.82 -18.55 -4.15
N GLY A 318 6.97 -19.22 -4.27
CA GLY A 318 7.21 -20.55 -3.71
C GLY A 318 7.77 -20.58 -2.29
N THR A 319 7.99 -19.42 -1.65
CA THR A 319 8.57 -19.36 -0.30
C THR A 319 7.56 -19.83 0.74
N LYS A 320 8.02 -20.66 1.68
CA LYS A 320 7.16 -21.22 2.73
C LYS A 320 6.87 -20.14 3.78
N ILE A 321 5.60 -19.81 3.98
CA ILE A 321 5.17 -18.79 4.94
C ILE A 321 4.46 -19.44 6.12
N LYS A 322 4.87 -19.09 7.33
CA LYS A 322 4.22 -19.45 8.61
C LYS A 322 3.78 -18.19 9.33
N VAL A 323 2.62 -18.24 9.99
CA VAL A 323 2.11 -17.16 10.84
C VAL A 323 1.98 -17.68 12.24
N VAL A 324 2.53 -16.93 13.20
CA VAL A 324 2.41 -17.19 14.63
C VAL A 324 1.33 -16.25 15.18
N LEU A 325 0.28 -16.84 15.73
CA LEU A 325 -0.86 -16.14 16.32
C LEU A 325 -0.77 -16.17 17.85
N HIS A 326 -1.35 -15.17 18.51
CA HIS A 326 -1.50 -15.16 19.96
C HIS A 326 -2.59 -16.15 20.40
N LYS A 327 -2.52 -16.62 21.65
CA LYS A 327 -3.53 -17.53 22.23
C LYS A 327 -4.95 -16.95 22.20
N ASP A 328 -5.05 -15.63 22.30
CA ASP A 328 -6.33 -14.90 22.31
C ASP A 328 -6.85 -14.60 20.89
N ASP A 329 -6.03 -14.81 19.85
CA ASP A 329 -6.45 -14.73 18.44
C ASP A 329 -7.26 -15.98 18.01
N ALA A 330 -7.40 -16.99 18.89
CA ALA A 330 -7.86 -18.32 18.53
C ALA A 330 -9.10 -18.80 19.29
N GLY A 331 -10.27 -18.54 18.71
CA GLY A 331 -11.36 -19.54 18.70
C GLY A 331 -11.34 -20.25 17.34
N ALA A 332 -11.33 -21.59 17.32
CA ALA A 332 -11.26 -22.38 16.08
C ALA A 332 -12.37 -22.01 15.06
N ASP A 333 -13.56 -21.68 15.55
CA ASP A 333 -14.70 -21.20 14.75
C ASP A 333 -14.54 -19.76 14.22
N MET A 334 -13.80 -18.91 14.94
CA MET A 334 -13.54 -17.52 14.54
C MET A 334 -12.45 -17.46 13.46
N LEU A 335 -11.46 -18.35 13.53
CA LEU A 335 -10.42 -18.53 12.50
C LEU A 335 -10.99 -18.99 11.16
N GLU A 336 -11.98 -19.88 11.15
CA GLU A 336 -12.70 -20.29 9.93
C GLU A 336 -13.49 -19.12 9.30
N ARG A 337 -14.23 -18.35 10.11
CA ARG A 337 -15.06 -17.22 9.65
C ARG A 337 -14.24 -15.98 9.23
N ASN A 338 -13.13 -15.72 9.93
CA ASN A 338 -12.26 -14.55 9.73
C ASN A 338 -10.95 -14.88 9.03
N LYS A 339 -10.87 -16.03 8.34
CA LYS A 339 -9.70 -16.46 7.56
C LYS A 339 -9.15 -15.36 6.66
N HIS A 340 -10.01 -14.53 6.07
CA HIS A 340 -9.68 -13.39 5.20
C HIS A 340 -9.02 -12.19 5.91
N LEU A 341 -9.14 -12.08 7.23
CA LEU A 341 -8.49 -11.05 8.05
C LEU A 341 -7.09 -11.46 8.52
N LEU A 342 -6.71 -12.73 8.37
CA LEU A 342 -5.39 -13.21 8.76
C LEU A 342 -4.30 -12.59 7.89
N PRO A 343 -3.10 -12.32 8.44
CA PRO A 343 -1.94 -11.78 7.70
C PRO A 343 -1.64 -12.53 6.40
N VAL A 344 -1.69 -13.87 6.42
CA VAL A 344 -1.49 -14.71 5.22
C VAL A 344 -2.61 -14.55 4.21
N ALA A 345 -3.85 -14.37 4.63
CA ALA A 345 -4.94 -14.14 3.70
C ALA A 345 -4.93 -12.73 3.13
N ARG A 346 -4.58 -11.70 3.91
CA ARG A 346 -4.39 -10.33 3.39
C ARG A 346 -3.24 -10.24 2.40
N TYR A 347 -2.12 -10.90 2.69
CA TYR A 347 -0.99 -11.04 1.77
C TYR A 347 -1.34 -11.84 0.50
N LYS A 348 -2.19 -12.88 0.62
CA LYS A 348 -2.58 -13.75 -0.53
C LYS A 348 -3.79 -13.25 -1.32
N ALA A 349 -4.70 -12.47 -0.75
CA ALA A 349 -6.00 -12.15 -1.35
C ALA A 349 -6.06 -10.81 -2.11
N GLY A 350 -5.03 -9.97 -2.02
CA GLY A 350 -4.95 -8.72 -2.79
C GLY A 350 -5.91 -7.60 -2.35
N VAL A 351 -6.46 -7.68 -1.13
CA VAL A 351 -7.52 -6.77 -0.65
C VAL A 351 -7.03 -5.32 -0.54
N GLY A 352 -7.69 -4.41 -1.27
CA GLY A 352 -7.45 -2.96 -1.22
C GLY A 352 -6.30 -2.48 -2.11
N LEU A 353 -5.79 -3.33 -3.01
CA LEU A 353 -4.69 -2.99 -3.91
C LEU A 353 -5.16 -2.36 -5.23
N GLU A 354 -6.48 -2.31 -5.48
CA GLU A 354 -7.06 -1.85 -6.75
C GLU A 354 -6.66 -0.40 -7.02
N ARG A 355 -6.81 0.46 -6.00
CA ARG A 355 -6.40 1.87 -6.07
C ARG A 355 -4.90 2.00 -6.33
N ASP A 356 -4.09 1.25 -5.60
CA ASP A 356 -2.64 1.39 -5.65
C ASP A 356 -2.07 0.89 -6.98
N PHE A 357 -2.61 -0.22 -7.50
CA PHE A 357 -2.27 -0.71 -8.84
C PHE A 357 -2.66 0.29 -9.92
N VAL A 358 -3.85 0.89 -9.84
CA VAL A 358 -4.26 1.94 -10.80
C VAL A 358 -3.32 3.15 -10.72
N ALA A 359 -2.95 3.58 -9.51
CA ALA A 359 -2.02 4.70 -9.34
C ALA A 359 -0.66 4.41 -10.00
N ASP A 360 -0.10 3.21 -9.77
CA ASP A 360 1.16 2.77 -10.36
C ASP A 360 1.09 2.73 -11.90
N VAL A 361 0.02 2.14 -12.46
CA VAL A 361 -0.20 2.12 -13.90
C VAL A 361 -0.27 3.54 -14.46
N LEU A 362 -1.01 4.45 -13.80
CA LEU A 362 -1.15 5.83 -14.24
C LEU A 362 0.17 6.59 -14.20
N GLU A 363 1.00 6.37 -13.17
CA GLU A 363 2.32 7.01 -13.02
C GLU A 363 3.29 6.61 -14.13
N HIS A 364 3.23 5.37 -14.61
CA HIS A 364 4.07 4.86 -15.69
C HIS A 364 3.56 5.21 -17.10
N LEU A 365 2.33 5.69 -17.25
CA LEU A 365 1.80 6.13 -18.53
C LEU A 365 2.29 7.55 -18.89
N PRO A 366 2.64 7.83 -20.16
CA PRO A 366 3.06 9.16 -20.61
C PRO A 366 1.94 10.18 -20.38
N VAL A 367 2.19 11.39 -19.85
CA VAL A 367 1.16 12.37 -19.41
C VAL A 367 0.47 13.11 -20.58
N GLU A 368 -0.17 12.35 -21.46
CA GLU A 368 -0.96 12.79 -22.62
C GLU A 368 -2.20 11.88 -22.84
N PRO A 369 -3.17 12.25 -23.71
CA PRO A 369 -4.29 11.38 -24.05
C PRO A 369 -3.81 10.03 -24.59
N ASN A 370 -4.23 8.92 -23.95
CA ASN A 370 -3.90 7.57 -24.41
C ASN A 370 -4.94 6.55 -23.93
N ILE A 371 -5.12 5.48 -24.71
CA ILE A 371 -6.07 4.40 -24.41
C ILE A 371 -5.78 3.75 -23.04
N GLY A 372 -4.51 3.73 -22.62
CA GLY A 372 -4.08 3.23 -21.31
C GLY A 372 -4.75 3.91 -20.11
N ARG A 373 -5.27 5.13 -20.27
CA ARG A 373 -5.92 5.93 -19.23
C ARG A 373 -7.44 5.89 -19.23
N THR A 374 -8.06 5.11 -20.10
CA THR A 374 -9.52 4.93 -20.08
C THR A 374 -9.93 4.02 -18.93
N GLU A 375 -11.13 4.21 -18.39
CA GLU A 375 -11.66 3.38 -17.30
C GLU A 375 -11.73 1.89 -17.68
N GLN A 376 -12.03 1.59 -18.94
CA GLN A 376 -12.09 0.22 -19.46
C GLN A 376 -10.70 -0.43 -19.47
N MET A 377 -9.67 0.31 -19.90
CA MET A 377 -8.30 -0.21 -19.97
C MET A 377 -7.68 -0.36 -18.57
N LEU A 378 -7.97 0.57 -17.66
CA LEU A 378 -7.52 0.46 -16.27
C LEU A 378 -8.17 -0.75 -15.57
N TYR A 379 -9.47 -0.97 -15.78
CA TYR A 379 -10.16 -2.14 -15.22
C TYR A 379 -9.60 -3.45 -15.77
N SER A 380 -9.41 -3.50 -17.08
CA SER A 380 -8.77 -4.61 -17.80
C SER A 380 -7.40 -4.95 -17.20
N LYS A 381 -6.52 -3.96 -17.03
CA LYS A 381 -5.20 -4.17 -16.40
C LYS A 381 -5.30 -4.67 -14.96
N VAL A 382 -6.26 -4.18 -14.18
CA VAL A 382 -6.50 -4.65 -12.81
C VAL A 382 -6.95 -6.11 -12.82
N LEU A 383 -7.90 -6.46 -13.68
CA LEU A 383 -8.37 -7.84 -13.84
C LEU A 383 -7.21 -8.77 -14.22
N ALA A 384 -6.47 -8.47 -15.28
CA ALA A 384 -5.30 -9.26 -15.67
C ALA A 384 -4.31 -9.44 -14.50
N HIS A 385 -3.98 -8.35 -13.80
CA HIS A 385 -3.07 -8.40 -12.64
C HIS A 385 -3.59 -9.29 -11.50
N TYR A 386 -4.89 -9.20 -11.21
CA TYR A 386 -5.53 -9.94 -10.13
C TYR A 386 -5.65 -11.42 -10.48
N VAL A 387 -6.08 -11.70 -11.70
CA VAL A 387 -6.16 -13.06 -12.23
C VAL A 387 -4.78 -13.66 -12.20
N GLN A 388 -3.77 -13.17 -12.94
CA GLN A 388 -2.41 -13.75 -12.98
C GLN A 388 -1.80 -14.09 -11.61
N ARG A 389 -2.16 -13.35 -10.56
CA ARG A 389 -1.66 -13.52 -9.19
C ARG A 389 -2.54 -14.41 -8.30
N GLY A 390 -3.63 -14.94 -8.83
CA GLY A 390 -4.61 -15.78 -8.14
C GLY A 390 -5.40 -15.03 -7.06
N TYR A 391 -5.53 -13.71 -7.19
CA TYR A 391 -6.26 -12.87 -6.24
C TYR A 391 -7.77 -13.06 -6.37
N GLU A 392 -8.51 -12.66 -5.33
CA GLU A 392 -9.97 -12.57 -5.40
C GLU A 392 -10.35 -11.24 -6.06
N ILE A 393 -11.12 -11.29 -7.15
CA ILE A 393 -11.71 -10.09 -7.75
C ILE A 393 -12.95 -9.73 -6.94
N ARG A 394 -13.00 -8.56 -6.32
CA ARG A 394 -14.14 -8.15 -5.47
C ARG A 394 -14.99 -7.06 -6.07
N LEU A 395 -14.41 -6.26 -6.96
CA LEU A 395 -15.09 -5.16 -7.62
C LEU A 395 -15.61 -5.62 -8.99
N ASP A 396 -16.91 -5.42 -9.20
CA ASP A 396 -17.46 -5.39 -10.55
C ASP A 396 -17.01 -4.09 -11.28
N ALA A 397 -17.30 -3.99 -12.58
CA ALA A 397 -16.89 -2.83 -13.38
C ALA A 397 -17.48 -1.52 -12.83
N ARG A 398 -18.72 -1.53 -12.34
CA ARG A 398 -19.41 -0.34 -11.83
C ARG A 398 -18.78 0.15 -10.52
N GLN A 399 -18.52 -0.78 -9.60
CA GLN A 399 -17.83 -0.52 -8.34
C GLN A 399 -16.40 -0.03 -8.57
N PHE A 400 -15.71 -0.59 -9.57
CA PHE A 400 -14.38 -0.13 -9.95
C PHE A 400 -14.40 1.30 -10.53
N TYR A 401 -15.38 1.65 -11.37
CA TYR A 401 -15.51 3.02 -11.88
C TYR A 401 -15.86 4.02 -10.78
N ALA A 402 -16.63 3.63 -9.77
CA ALA A 402 -16.85 4.44 -8.57
C ALA A 402 -15.52 4.67 -7.82
N LEU A 403 -14.72 3.62 -7.62
CA LEU A 403 -13.38 3.74 -7.02
C LEU A 403 -12.48 4.70 -7.81
N LEU A 404 -12.49 4.65 -9.15
CA LEU A 404 -11.72 5.59 -9.96
C LEU A 404 -12.12 7.05 -9.68
N LYS A 405 -13.43 7.30 -9.61
CA LYS A 405 -13.99 8.64 -9.37
C LYS A 405 -13.64 9.18 -7.99
N ASP A 406 -13.63 8.33 -6.97
CA ASP A 406 -13.37 8.73 -5.59
C ASP A 406 -11.88 9.03 -5.34
N ASN A 407 -10.98 8.43 -6.15
CA ASN A 407 -9.53 8.46 -5.90
C ASN A 407 -8.70 9.22 -6.95
N PHE A 408 -9.21 9.39 -8.18
CA PHE A 408 -8.46 9.98 -9.31
C PHE A 408 -9.22 11.12 -9.97
N LYS A 409 -8.55 11.86 -10.85
CA LYS A 409 -9.14 13.01 -11.56
C LYS A 409 -9.41 12.65 -13.03
N LEU A 410 -10.65 12.80 -13.45
CA LEU A 410 -11.08 12.64 -14.84
C LEU A 410 -10.95 13.96 -15.58
N ILE A 411 -10.09 14.01 -16.61
CA ILE A 411 -9.87 15.19 -17.46
C ILE A 411 -9.92 14.73 -18.92
N ASP A 412 -10.74 15.39 -19.73
CA ASP A 412 -10.88 15.11 -21.17
C ASP A 412 -11.18 13.63 -21.51
N GLY A 413 -11.84 12.90 -20.59
CA GLY A 413 -12.15 11.47 -20.75
C GLY A 413 -11.07 10.49 -20.28
N TYR A 414 -9.95 10.98 -19.74
CA TYR A 414 -8.83 10.18 -19.26
C TYR A 414 -8.58 10.40 -17.77
N TRP A 415 -8.12 9.34 -17.08
CA TRP A 415 -7.85 9.38 -15.64
C TRP A 415 -6.40 9.77 -15.33
N PHE A 416 -6.22 10.65 -14.36
CA PHE A 416 -4.92 11.16 -13.92
C PHE A 416 -4.79 11.13 -12.40
N THR A 417 -3.56 10.96 -11.91
CA THR A 417 -3.25 11.19 -10.50
C THR A 417 -3.23 12.69 -10.19
N GLY A 418 -3.44 13.08 -8.92
CA GLY A 418 -3.43 14.49 -8.51
C GLY A 418 -2.14 15.22 -8.91
N ARG A 419 -1.00 14.53 -8.89
CA ARG A 419 0.32 15.06 -9.31
C ARG A 419 0.43 15.28 -10.83
N GLN A 420 -0.34 14.54 -11.62
CA GLN A 420 -0.29 14.62 -13.09
C GLN A 420 -1.18 15.74 -13.65
N VAL A 421 -2.17 16.22 -12.90
CA VAL A 421 -3.11 17.27 -13.35
C VAL A 421 -2.39 18.51 -13.86
N LEU A 422 -1.42 19.04 -13.11
CA LEU A 422 -0.65 20.22 -13.51
C LEU A 422 0.22 19.95 -14.75
N LYS A 423 0.86 18.77 -14.80
CA LYS A 423 1.68 18.36 -15.95
C LYS A 423 0.85 18.22 -17.23
N TYR A 424 -0.36 17.68 -17.12
CA TYR A 424 -1.29 17.57 -18.23
C TYR A 424 -1.78 18.94 -18.70
N ALA A 425 -2.10 19.85 -17.78
CA ALA A 425 -2.49 21.23 -18.13
C ALA A 425 -1.36 21.99 -18.85
N GLU A 426 -0.10 21.80 -18.43
CA GLU A 426 1.07 22.34 -19.13
C GLU A 426 1.26 21.74 -20.51
N TRP A 427 1.10 20.42 -20.65
CA TRP A 427 1.14 19.74 -21.96
C TRP A 427 0.07 20.30 -22.90
N LYS A 428 -1.18 20.42 -22.41
CA LYS A 428 -2.30 20.97 -23.19
C LYS A 428 -2.03 22.40 -23.65
N ARG A 429 -1.53 23.26 -22.75
CA ARG A 429 -1.14 24.63 -23.08
C ARG A 429 -0.01 24.68 -24.11
N LYS A 430 0.99 23.80 -24.01
CA LYS A 430 2.08 23.70 -25.00
C LYS A 430 1.56 23.29 -26.38
N GLN A 431 0.58 22.38 -26.44
CA GLN A 431 -0.07 21.99 -27.68
C GLN A 431 -0.91 23.12 -28.28
N GLU A 432 -1.68 23.83 -27.46
CA GLU A 432 -2.47 25.00 -27.89
C GLU A 432 -1.59 26.15 -28.43
N LEU A 433 -0.42 26.38 -27.82
CA LEU A 433 0.56 27.37 -28.31
C LEU A 433 1.32 26.91 -29.57
N ALA A 434 1.49 25.60 -29.78
CA ALA A 434 2.05 25.05 -31.01
C ALA A 434 1.05 25.11 -32.20
N GLY A 435 -0.25 25.18 -31.89
CA GLY A 435 -1.36 25.07 -32.84
C GLY A 435 -1.92 26.39 -33.41
N ILE A 436 -1.09 27.32 -33.89
CA ILE A 436 -1.56 28.38 -34.83
C ILE A 436 -1.55 27.88 -36.29
N LYS A 437 -1.18 26.62 -36.56
CA LYS A 437 -1.47 25.95 -37.83
C LYS A 437 -1.94 24.52 -37.56
N GLU A 438 -3.06 24.18 -38.19
CA GLU A 438 -3.74 22.87 -38.22
C GLU A 438 -4.57 22.50 -36.99
N ILE A 439 -5.72 23.18 -36.85
CA ILE A 439 -6.81 22.70 -36.00
C ILE A 439 -7.88 22.06 -36.90
N LYS A 440 -8.30 20.85 -36.52
CA LYS A 440 -9.47 20.04 -36.96
C LYS A 440 -9.18 18.84 -37.87
N SER A 441 -8.67 17.74 -37.30
CA SER A 441 -9.18 16.38 -37.58
C SER A 441 -8.61 15.36 -36.59
N GLY A 442 -9.47 14.58 -35.93
CA GLY A 442 -9.10 13.54 -34.96
C GLY A 442 -8.18 12.46 -35.53
N GLN A 443 -6.89 12.57 -35.23
CA GLN A 443 -5.84 11.64 -35.64
C GLN A 443 -5.04 11.12 -34.44
N GLN A 444 -5.67 10.46 -33.47
CA GLN A 444 -4.91 9.67 -32.49
C GLN A 444 -5.28 8.17 -32.45
N ILE A 445 -6.43 7.75 -32.99
CA ILE A 445 -6.78 6.32 -33.14
C ILE A 445 -7.08 6.04 -34.62
N LEU A 446 -6.08 5.57 -35.38
CA LEU A 446 -6.23 5.29 -36.81
C LEU A 446 -6.93 3.96 -37.14
N PHE A 447 -7.04 3.04 -36.19
CA PHE A 447 -7.53 1.68 -36.44
C PHE A 447 -8.47 1.20 -35.33
N VAL A 448 -9.70 0.87 -35.69
CA VAL A 448 -10.67 0.17 -34.83
C VAL A 448 -10.61 -1.32 -35.17
N CYS A 449 -10.16 -2.14 -34.22
CA CYS A 449 -9.95 -3.58 -34.42
C CYS A 449 -10.60 -4.46 -33.34
N ASP A 450 -11.11 -3.87 -32.26
CA ASP A 450 -11.82 -4.53 -31.16
C ASP A 450 -12.84 -3.58 -30.51
N GLU A 451 -13.70 -4.09 -29.63
CA GLU A 451 -14.73 -3.27 -28.98
C GLU A 451 -14.13 -2.11 -28.13
N LYS A 452 -12.97 -2.32 -27.50
CA LYS A 452 -12.30 -1.30 -26.67
C LYS A 452 -11.80 -0.11 -27.51
N SER A 453 -11.14 -0.38 -28.63
CA SER A 453 -10.69 0.64 -29.59
C SER A 453 -11.86 1.34 -30.28
N ALA A 454 -12.95 0.62 -30.58
CA ALA A 454 -14.18 1.20 -31.13
C ALA A 454 -14.79 2.23 -30.18
N LEU A 455 -14.92 1.89 -28.89
CA LEU A 455 -15.48 2.80 -27.89
C LEU A 455 -14.57 4.00 -27.63
N ALA A 456 -13.25 3.80 -27.59
CA ALA A 456 -12.30 4.90 -27.45
C ALA A 456 -12.39 5.89 -28.63
N TRP A 457 -12.48 5.37 -29.86
CA TRP A 457 -12.65 6.18 -31.07
C TRP A 457 -13.99 6.93 -31.08
N LEU A 458 -15.10 6.23 -30.75
CA LEU A 458 -16.43 6.85 -30.67
C LEU A 458 -16.48 7.94 -29.61
N TYR A 459 -15.83 7.69 -28.47
CA TYR A 459 -15.74 8.69 -27.41
C TYR A 459 -15.04 9.93 -27.94
N GLU A 460 -13.86 9.81 -28.54
CA GLU A 460 -13.11 10.93 -29.14
C GLU A 460 -13.94 11.67 -30.20
N PHE A 461 -14.54 10.95 -31.15
CA PHE A 461 -15.34 11.52 -32.24
C PHE A 461 -16.57 12.31 -31.75
N LEU A 462 -17.19 11.87 -30.65
CA LEU A 462 -18.36 12.51 -30.05
C LEU A 462 -18.02 13.64 -29.07
N GLU A 463 -16.88 14.33 -29.25
CA GLU A 463 -16.59 15.58 -28.52
C GLU A 463 -17.67 16.65 -28.74
N SER A 464 -18.24 16.66 -29.94
CA SER A 464 -19.44 17.41 -30.29
C SER A 464 -20.57 16.46 -30.67
N PRO A 465 -21.85 16.82 -30.47
CA PRO A 465 -22.97 15.99 -30.90
C PRO A 465 -22.97 15.77 -32.42
N GLN A 466 -23.13 14.52 -32.86
CA GLN A 466 -23.07 14.13 -34.29
C GLN A 466 -24.29 13.29 -34.69
N THR A 467 -24.64 13.29 -35.97
CA THR A 467 -25.73 12.43 -36.48
C THR A 467 -25.24 11.00 -36.72
N TYR A 468 -26.14 10.02 -36.70
CA TYR A 468 -25.81 8.63 -37.00
C TYR A 468 -25.10 8.47 -38.36
N THR A 469 -25.55 9.21 -39.38
CA THR A 469 -24.99 9.16 -40.73
C THR A 469 -23.52 9.60 -40.77
N ASP A 470 -23.19 10.65 -40.03
CA ASP A 470 -21.82 11.18 -39.96
C ASP A 470 -20.91 10.19 -39.22
N ILE A 471 -21.40 9.64 -38.09
CA ILE A 471 -20.67 8.65 -37.30
C ILE A 471 -20.43 7.38 -38.14
N TYR A 472 -21.46 6.86 -38.81
CA TYR A 472 -21.35 5.66 -39.64
C TYR A 472 -20.31 5.84 -40.76
N THR A 473 -20.37 6.97 -41.46
CA THR A 473 -19.44 7.28 -42.56
C THR A 473 -17.99 7.35 -42.09
N ALA A 474 -17.74 7.94 -40.92
CA ALA A 474 -16.40 8.04 -40.35
C ALA A 474 -15.93 6.73 -39.71
N TYR A 475 -16.82 6.00 -39.04
CA TYR A 475 -16.51 4.72 -38.38
C TYR A 475 -16.16 3.63 -39.40
N SER A 476 -16.95 3.49 -40.48
CA SER A 476 -16.69 2.50 -41.52
C SER A 476 -15.35 2.70 -42.24
N LYS A 477 -14.82 3.93 -42.27
CA LYS A 477 -13.50 4.22 -42.85
C LYS A 477 -12.33 3.76 -41.98
N ASN A 478 -12.52 3.70 -40.67
CA ASN A 478 -11.48 3.36 -39.70
C ASN A 478 -11.60 1.91 -39.16
N LEU A 479 -12.68 1.21 -39.55
CA LEU A 479 -12.90 -0.19 -39.17
C LEU A 479 -11.93 -1.09 -39.91
N THR A 480 -11.14 -1.84 -39.16
CA THR A 480 -10.18 -2.83 -39.67
C THR A 480 -10.66 -4.23 -39.30
N ALA A 481 -10.41 -5.23 -40.15
CA ALA A 481 -10.76 -6.61 -39.85
C ALA A 481 -9.97 -7.09 -38.62
N GLY A 482 -10.70 -7.61 -37.62
CA GLY A 482 -10.15 -8.20 -36.41
C GLY A 482 -10.92 -9.45 -36.00
N ASP A 483 -10.39 -10.18 -35.02
CA ASP A 483 -10.96 -11.45 -34.54
C ASP A 483 -12.05 -11.27 -33.45
N ASP A 484 -12.37 -10.02 -33.08
CA ASP A 484 -13.42 -9.69 -32.12
C ASP A 484 -14.78 -9.55 -32.82
N ALA A 485 -15.84 -10.13 -32.25
CA ALA A 485 -17.20 -9.89 -32.71
C ALA A 485 -17.73 -8.58 -32.12
N ILE A 486 -17.27 -7.47 -32.70
CA ILE A 486 -17.71 -6.13 -32.34
C ILE A 486 -19.22 -6.01 -32.61
N PRO A 487 -20.04 -5.56 -31.64
CA PRO A 487 -21.47 -5.30 -31.85
C PRO A 487 -21.74 -4.31 -32.99
N GLU A 488 -22.96 -4.29 -33.50
CA GLU A 488 -23.33 -3.32 -34.53
C GLU A 488 -23.14 -1.88 -34.02
N LEU A 489 -22.74 -0.96 -34.90
CA LEU A 489 -22.46 0.44 -34.52
C LEU A 489 -23.63 1.07 -33.75
N ARG A 490 -24.86 0.77 -34.16
CA ARG A 490 -26.06 1.27 -33.50
C ARG A 490 -26.22 0.74 -32.07
N GLU A 491 -25.91 -0.54 -31.85
CA GLU A 491 -25.90 -1.12 -30.50
C GLU A 491 -24.80 -0.50 -29.63
N LEU A 492 -23.60 -0.32 -30.17
CA LEU A 492 -22.51 0.38 -29.47
C LEU A 492 -22.93 1.79 -29.04
N LEU A 493 -23.56 2.55 -29.95
CA LEU A 493 -24.05 3.89 -29.69
C LEU A 493 -25.16 3.90 -28.64
N ASP A 494 -26.18 3.05 -28.79
CA ASP A 494 -27.33 3.00 -27.90
C ASP A 494 -26.99 2.45 -26.50
N ASN A 495 -25.89 1.70 -26.36
CA ASN A 495 -25.46 1.11 -25.10
C ASN A 495 -24.35 1.87 -24.40
N ASN A 496 -23.71 2.86 -25.05
CA ASN A 496 -22.59 3.62 -24.46
C ASN A 496 -22.77 5.15 -24.54
N PHE A 497 -23.71 5.67 -25.32
CA PHE A 497 -23.91 7.10 -25.56
C PHE A 497 -25.38 7.51 -25.43
N ILE A 498 -25.64 8.82 -25.44
CA ILE A 498 -26.98 9.39 -25.27
C ILE A 498 -27.46 9.92 -26.62
N PHE A 499 -28.68 9.53 -27.00
CA PHE A 499 -29.36 10.03 -28.18
C PHE A 499 -30.35 11.14 -27.79
N GLU A 500 -30.11 12.36 -28.26
CA GLU A 500 -30.91 13.54 -27.96
C GLU A 500 -30.99 14.45 -29.19
N ASN A 501 -32.17 14.99 -29.51
CA ASN A 501 -32.39 15.89 -30.65
C ASN A 501 -31.90 15.34 -32.02
N GLY A 502 -31.95 14.03 -32.23
CA GLY A 502 -31.50 13.40 -33.48
C GLY A 502 -29.98 13.20 -33.59
N GLN A 503 -29.23 13.48 -32.52
CA GLN A 503 -27.77 13.37 -32.48
C GLN A 503 -27.32 12.51 -31.28
N TYR A 504 -26.17 11.85 -31.42
CA TYR A 504 -25.51 11.17 -30.32
C TYR A 504 -24.52 12.11 -29.62
N ARG A 505 -24.47 12.06 -28.28
CA ARG A 505 -23.52 12.81 -27.44
C ARG A 505 -22.97 11.95 -26.30
N ARG A 506 -21.86 12.40 -25.73
CA ARG A 506 -21.28 11.82 -24.50
C ARG A 506 -22.21 12.02 -23.29
N PRO A 507 -22.21 11.08 -22.33
CA PRO A 507 -22.85 11.28 -21.03
C PRO A 507 -22.10 12.32 -20.20
N GLN A 508 -22.81 13.32 -19.67
CA GLN A 508 -22.24 14.46 -18.95
C GLN A 508 -22.42 14.33 -17.44
N THR A 509 -23.58 13.84 -16.98
CA THR A 509 -23.87 13.74 -15.54
C THR A 509 -23.45 12.40 -14.96
N GLY A 510 -23.24 12.34 -13.64
CA GLY A 510 -22.92 11.08 -12.94
C GLY A 510 -24.03 10.04 -13.07
N GLN A 511 -25.29 10.47 -13.02
CA GLN A 511 -26.46 9.58 -13.16
C GLN A 511 -26.57 8.98 -14.57
N GLU A 512 -26.32 9.78 -15.60
CA GLU A 512 -26.29 9.32 -17.00
C GLU A 512 -25.24 8.22 -17.19
N LYS A 513 -24.01 8.42 -16.67
CA LYS A 513 -22.93 7.44 -16.76
C LYS A 513 -23.26 6.13 -16.05
N GLU A 514 -23.87 6.22 -14.88
CA GLU A 514 -24.25 5.05 -14.08
C GLU A 514 -25.38 4.23 -14.73
N ALA A 515 -26.37 4.91 -15.33
CA ALA A 515 -27.44 4.25 -16.06
C ALA A 515 -26.92 3.47 -17.28
N ILE A 516 -25.98 4.08 -18.04
CA ILE A 516 -25.32 3.47 -19.20
C ILE A 516 -24.50 2.24 -18.77
N ALA A 517 -23.68 2.37 -17.71
CA ALA A 517 -22.89 1.26 -17.18
C ALA A 517 -23.77 0.07 -16.76
N GLY A 518 -24.89 0.33 -16.07
CA GLY A 518 -25.83 -0.72 -15.66
C GLY A 518 -26.59 -1.37 -16.83
N LYS A 519 -26.87 -0.63 -17.91
CA LYS A 519 -27.47 -1.20 -19.13
C LYS A 519 -26.50 -2.15 -19.83
N ARG A 520 -25.24 -1.72 -19.98
CA ARG A 520 -24.16 -2.52 -20.59
C ARG A 520 -23.89 -3.80 -19.81
N GLU A 521 -23.81 -3.73 -18.48
CA GLU A 521 -23.57 -4.90 -17.63
C GLU A 521 -24.64 -5.98 -17.82
N LYS A 522 -25.93 -5.58 -17.87
CA LYS A 522 -27.04 -6.52 -18.11
C LYS A 522 -26.97 -7.18 -19.48
N GLU A 523 -26.56 -6.43 -20.51
CA GLU A 523 -26.42 -6.93 -21.87
C GLU A 523 -25.27 -7.93 -21.99
N LEU A 524 -24.10 -7.63 -21.40
CA LEU A 524 -22.94 -8.52 -21.36
C LEU A 524 -23.28 -9.82 -20.62
N ALA A 525 -23.97 -9.72 -19.47
CA ALA A 525 -24.41 -10.88 -18.72
C ALA A 525 -25.38 -11.76 -19.54
N ARG A 526 -26.37 -11.16 -20.21
CA ARG A 526 -27.30 -11.89 -21.08
C ARG A 526 -26.57 -12.60 -22.23
N THR A 527 -25.59 -11.93 -22.84
CA THR A 527 -24.79 -12.49 -23.93
C THR A 527 -23.96 -13.68 -23.45
N PHE A 528 -23.38 -13.60 -22.25
CA PHE A 528 -22.61 -14.71 -21.67
C PHE A 528 -23.48 -15.91 -21.29
N GLU A 529 -24.66 -15.69 -20.71
CA GLU A 529 -25.61 -16.78 -20.40
C GLU A 529 -26.09 -17.50 -21.67
N HIS A 530 -26.26 -16.77 -22.77
CA HIS A 530 -26.54 -17.36 -24.08
C HIS A 530 -25.38 -18.26 -24.54
N LEU A 531 -24.13 -17.82 -24.39
CA LEU A 531 -22.95 -18.63 -24.71
C LEU A 531 -22.88 -19.90 -23.85
N LEU A 532 -23.18 -19.83 -22.55
CA LEU A 532 -23.25 -21.01 -21.68
C LEU A 532 -24.32 -22.01 -22.15
N THR A 533 -25.49 -21.50 -22.56
CA THR A 533 -26.59 -22.33 -23.08
C THR A 533 -26.20 -23.01 -24.40
N GLU A 534 -25.53 -22.30 -25.31
CA GLU A 534 -25.00 -22.88 -26.56
C GLU A 534 -23.97 -23.98 -26.30
N VAL A 535 -23.06 -23.76 -25.35
CA VAL A 535 -22.07 -24.77 -24.93
C VAL A 535 -22.77 -26.01 -24.35
N ALA A 536 -23.79 -25.82 -23.51
CA ALA A 536 -24.59 -26.91 -22.94
C ALA A 536 -25.39 -27.69 -24.00
N SER A 537 -25.83 -27.02 -25.07
CA SER A 537 -26.59 -27.62 -26.18
C SER A 537 -25.76 -28.48 -27.15
N GLY A 538 -24.44 -28.58 -26.95
CA GLY A 538 -23.57 -29.50 -27.70
C GLY A 538 -22.88 -28.91 -28.94
N ALA A 539 -22.76 -27.58 -29.05
CA ALA A 539 -22.08 -26.92 -30.16
C ALA A 539 -20.62 -27.44 -30.35
N LYS A 540 -20.21 -27.65 -31.61
CA LYS A 540 -18.88 -28.19 -31.95
C LYS A 540 -17.75 -27.18 -31.73
N LYS A 541 -17.95 -25.89 -32.08
CA LYS A 541 -17.02 -24.76 -31.87
C LYS A 541 -17.79 -23.43 -31.83
N LEU A 542 -17.43 -22.53 -30.92
CA LEU A 542 -17.91 -21.15 -30.90
C LEU A 542 -17.12 -20.33 -31.93
N LYS A 543 -17.80 -19.67 -32.87
CA LYS A 543 -17.18 -18.76 -33.86
C LYS A 543 -17.72 -17.36 -33.67
N GLY A 544 -16.86 -16.34 -33.76
CA GLY A 544 -17.25 -14.93 -33.65
C GLY A 544 -17.75 -14.57 -32.25
N VAL A 545 -16.90 -14.73 -31.23
CA VAL A 545 -17.28 -14.45 -29.84
C VAL A 545 -16.93 -13.02 -29.47
N ARG A 546 -17.88 -12.30 -28.84
CA ARG A 546 -17.66 -10.96 -28.30
C ARG A 546 -16.74 -11.03 -27.08
N LYS A 547 -15.51 -10.52 -27.18
CA LYS A 547 -14.48 -10.68 -26.15
C LYS A 547 -14.91 -10.09 -24.80
N GLU A 548 -15.54 -8.91 -24.81
CA GLU A 548 -16.02 -8.24 -23.59
C GLU A 548 -17.07 -9.07 -22.81
N ALA A 549 -17.95 -9.79 -23.52
CA ALA A 549 -18.94 -10.66 -22.89
C ALA A 549 -18.27 -11.87 -22.20
N ILE A 550 -17.19 -12.41 -22.79
CA ILE A 550 -16.41 -13.49 -22.20
C ILE A 550 -15.69 -12.99 -20.95
N ILE A 551 -15.00 -11.85 -21.03
CA ILE A 551 -14.25 -11.30 -19.89
C ILE A 551 -15.18 -10.98 -18.73
N SER A 552 -16.33 -10.34 -19.01
CA SER A 552 -17.34 -10.05 -18.00
C SER A 552 -17.92 -11.34 -17.38
N GLY A 553 -18.24 -12.33 -18.21
CA GLY A 553 -18.73 -13.63 -17.76
C GLY A 553 -17.71 -14.44 -16.96
N PHE A 554 -16.45 -14.47 -17.39
CA PHE A 554 -15.35 -15.14 -16.70
C PHE A 554 -15.04 -14.45 -15.38
N THR A 555 -15.08 -13.12 -15.33
CA THR A 555 -14.94 -12.36 -14.09
C THR A 555 -16.01 -12.77 -13.09
N ARG A 556 -17.28 -12.84 -13.52
CA ARG A 556 -18.39 -13.26 -12.66
C ARG A 556 -18.28 -14.73 -12.24
N ALA A 557 -17.95 -15.63 -13.16
CA ALA A 557 -17.74 -17.04 -12.86
C ALA A 557 -16.57 -17.23 -11.88
N TYR A 558 -15.50 -16.43 -12.01
CA TYR A 558 -14.36 -16.43 -11.10
C TYR A 558 -14.74 -15.93 -9.70
N GLN A 559 -15.52 -14.85 -9.61
CA GLN A 559 -16.09 -14.33 -8.35
C GLN A 559 -16.97 -15.37 -7.64
N GLU A 560 -17.84 -16.05 -8.39
CA GLU A 560 -18.75 -17.08 -7.91
C GLU A 560 -18.05 -18.45 -7.71
N LYS A 561 -16.75 -18.56 -7.98
CA LYS A 561 -15.94 -19.80 -7.92
C LYS A 561 -16.43 -20.92 -8.85
N ARG A 562 -17.14 -20.57 -9.93
CA ARG A 562 -17.64 -21.45 -10.99
C ARG A 562 -16.56 -21.71 -12.06
N PHE A 563 -15.41 -22.24 -11.64
CA PHE A 563 -14.26 -22.47 -12.54
C PHE A 563 -14.55 -23.49 -13.65
N SER A 564 -15.49 -24.42 -13.43
CA SER A 564 -15.96 -25.37 -14.45
C SER A 564 -16.53 -24.69 -15.69
N ASP A 565 -17.23 -23.57 -15.48
CA ASP A 565 -17.95 -22.88 -16.55
C ASP A 565 -16.96 -22.12 -17.45
N ILE A 566 -15.90 -21.58 -16.84
CA ILE A 566 -14.77 -20.97 -17.56
C ILE A 566 -14.11 -22.00 -18.48
N LEU A 567 -13.86 -23.21 -17.97
CA LEU A 567 -13.23 -24.29 -18.74
C LEU A 567 -14.14 -24.84 -19.85
N ALA A 568 -15.45 -24.95 -19.57
CA ALA A 568 -16.43 -25.41 -20.54
C ALA A 568 -16.52 -24.48 -21.76
N VAL A 569 -16.54 -23.16 -21.51
CA VAL A 569 -16.55 -22.16 -22.59
C VAL A 569 -15.20 -22.15 -23.31
N ALA A 570 -14.08 -22.12 -22.58
CA ALA A 570 -12.73 -22.09 -23.17
C ALA A 570 -12.42 -23.32 -24.04
N GLY A 571 -12.88 -24.51 -23.63
CA GLY A 571 -12.69 -25.75 -24.40
C GLY A 571 -13.38 -25.76 -25.77
N LYS A 572 -14.34 -24.86 -26.00
CA LYS A 572 -15.09 -24.73 -27.26
C LYS A 572 -14.70 -23.50 -28.09
N MET A 573 -13.80 -22.66 -27.58
CA MET A 573 -13.28 -21.48 -28.27
C MET A 573 -12.16 -21.83 -29.27
N ASP A 574 -11.86 -20.91 -30.18
CA ASP A 574 -10.71 -21.04 -31.07
C ASP A 574 -9.39 -20.95 -30.28
N ARG A 575 -8.44 -21.85 -30.57
CA ARG A 575 -7.11 -21.85 -29.94
C ARG A 575 -6.36 -20.56 -30.23
N ASN A 576 -6.49 -20.01 -31.43
CA ASN A 576 -5.81 -18.78 -31.80
C ASN A 576 -6.31 -17.58 -30.97
N LEU A 577 -7.61 -17.56 -30.62
CA LEU A 577 -8.19 -16.53 -29.77
C LEU A 577 -7.70 -16.62 -28.32
N LEU A 578 -7.51 -17.83 -27.81
CA LEU A 578 -6.97 -18.06 -26.46
C LEU A 578 -5.48 -17.70 -26.38
N GLU A 579 -4.68 -18.05 -27.41
CA GLU A 579 -3.25 -17.76 -27.42
C GLU A 579 -2.93 -16.27 -27.65
N THR A 580 -3.78 -15.55 -28.40
CA THR A 580 -3.59 -14.12 -28.70
C THR A 580 -4.15 -13.19 -27.63
N ASN A 581 -5.09 -13.65 -26.80
CA ASN A 581 -5.72 -12.84 -25.76
C ASN A 581 -5.24 -13.25 -24.36
N GLY A 582 -4.21 -12.55 -23.86
CA GLY A 582 -3.62 -12.79 -22.54
C GLY A 582 -4.63 -12.74 -21.39
N GLU A 583 -5.59 -11.81 -21.40
CA GLU A 583 -6.61 -11.70 -20.34
C GLU A 583 -7.47 -12.96 -20.25
N ILE A 584 -7.98 -13.44 -21.38
CA ILE A 584 -8.84 -14.64 -21.41
C ILE A 584 -8.01 -15.88 -21.02
N ASN A 585 -6.77 -15.97 -21.50
CA ASN A 585 -5.88 -17.08 -21.16
C ASN A 585 -5.57 -17.13 -19.66
N ASP A 586 -5.32 -15.99 -19.02
CA ASP A 586 -5.02 -15.91 -17.58
C ASP A 586 -6.17 -16.52 -16.76
N PHE A 587 -7.43 -16.24 -17.12
CA PHE A 587 -8.61 -16.84 -16.46
C PHE A 587 -8.65 -18.36 -16.66
N VAL A 588 -8.33 -18.85 -17.85
CA VAL A 588 -8.36 -20.28 -18.19
C VAL A 588 -7.24 -21.04 -17.48
N GLU A 589 -6.02 -20.51 -17.46
CA GLU A 589 -4.89 -21.13 -16.76
C GLU A 589 -5.17 -21.29 -15.27
N ILE A 590 -5.76 -20.28 -14.64
CA ILE A 590 -6.06 -20.34 -13.21
C ILE A 590 -7.26 -21.22 -12.92
N ALA A 591 -8.27 -21.22 -13.79
CA ALA A 591 -9.36 -22.18 -13.69
C ALA A 591 -8.82 -23.62 -13.72
N ARG A 592 -7.88 -23.95 -14.63
CA ARG A 592 -7.22 -25.28 -14.69
C ARG A 592 -6.44 -25.60 -13.40
N LEU A 593 -5.68 -24.64 -12.88
CA LEU A 593 -4.94 -24.81 -11.62
C LEU A 593 -5.87 -25.05 -10.42
N LYS A 594 -7.05 -24.44 -10.41
CA LYS A 594 -8.03 -24.55 -9.32
C LYS A 594 -8.90 -25.81 -9.40
N THR A 595 -9.19 -26.32 -10.59
CA THR A 595 -9.96 -27.56 -10.79
C THR A 595 -9.10 -28.82 -10.83
N GLY A 596 -7.77 -28.67 -10.97
CA GLY A 596 -6.84 -29.80 -11.05
C GLY A 596 -6.76 -30.44 -12.43
N GLU A 597 -7.36 -29.85 -13.48
CA GLU A 597 -7.28 -30.33 -14.87
C GLU A 597 -5.93 -30.01 -15.56
N GLY A 598 -4.84 -30.03 -14.80
CA GLY A 598 -3.51 -29.62 -15.26
C GLY A 598 -2.34 -30.32 -14.55
N LEU A 599 -2.55 -31.51 -14.00
CA LEU A 599 -1.48 -32.44 -13.62
C LEU A 599 -1.42 -33.63 -14.58
#